data_AF-A0A1D1UR33-F1
#
_entry.id   AF-A0A1D1UR33-F1
#
_cell.length_a   1.000
_cell.length_b   1.000
_cell.length_c   1.000
_cell.angle_alpha   90.00
_cell.angle_beta   90.00
_cell.angle_gamma   90.00
#
_symmetry.space_group_name_H-M   'P 1'
#
loop_
_entity.id
_entity.type
_entity.pdbx_description
1 polymer ?
#
loop_
_entity_poly.entity_id
_entity_poly.type
_entity_poly.pdbx_seq_one_letter_code
_entity_poly.pdbx_strand_id
1 'polypeptide(L)'
;MLPKMLYYQRPWALRGPRRKMGGAFMDKPNTEKHIEVGGGNQLRYVVGSMQGWRTEMEDTHIARTGLGSDYPNWSFFAICDGHAGRQVADYTAQNLLSTVLACSEFREATLGNRNVTEKNDLMHLVFAKSFLTISKCVGFPVWLAAKNAVGLRWFLF
;
A
#
# COMPACT_ATOMS: atom_id res chain seq x y z
N MET A 1 14.30 15.84 -16.24
CA MET A 1 13.50 15.47 -15.04
C MET A 1 13.88 14.04 -14.67
N LEU A 2 14.49 13.83 -13.49
CA LEU A 2 14.95 12.51 -13.05
C LEU A 2 13.75 11.60 -12.71
N PRO A 3 13.77 10.31 -13.05
CA PRO A 3 12.72 9.37 -12.63
C PRO A 3 12.75 9.26 -11.10
N LYS A 4 11.65 9.60 -10.44
CA LYS A 4 11.44 9.27 -9.02
C LYS A 4 11.15 7.77 -8.95
N MET A 5 12.18 6.97 -8.69
CA MET A 5 12.04 5.53 -8.48
C MET A 5 11.51 5.29 -7.06
N LEU A 6 10.30 4.75 -6.94
CA LEU A 6 9.78 4.27 -5.66
C LEU A 6 10.27 2.82 -5.48
N TYR A 7 11.46 2.65 -4.90
CA TYR A 7 11.99 1.33 -4.58
C TYR A 7 11.59 0.94 -3.16
N TYR A 8 10.81 -0.14 -3.03
CA TYR A 8 10.54 -0.77 -1.74
C TYR A 8 11.07 -2.20 -1.76
N GLN A 9 12.12 -2.43 -0.99
CA GLN A 9 12.62 -3.75 -0.68
C GLN A 9 12.81 -3.79 0.84
N ARG A 10 12.24 -4.80 1.52
CA ARG A 10 12.57 -5.01 2.93
C ARG A 10 14.08 -5.23 3.08
N PRO A 11 14.78 -4.52 3.98
CA PRO A 11 16.17 -4.83 4.32
C PRO A 11 16.20 -6.16 5.09
N TRP A 12 16.93 -7.17 4.60
CA TRP A 12 17.13 -8.44 5.33
C TRP A 12 18.60 -8.86 5.50
N ALA A 13 19.58 -8.04 5.10
CA ALA A 13 20.96 -8.19 5.56
C ALA A 13 21.05 -7.50 6.93
N LEU A 14 21.35 -8.14 8.06
CA LEU A 14 22.47 -9.03 8.35
C LEU A 14 22.08 -9.93 9.54
N ARG A 15 22.21 -11.26 9.43
CA ARG A 15 22.53 -12.11 10.59
C ARG A 15 23.00 -13.49 10.11
N GLY A 16 24.11 -13.94 10.70
CA GLY A 16 24.89 -15.13 10.31
C GLY A 16 24.17 -16.48 10.49
N PRO A 17 24.90 -17.60 10.32
CA PRO A 17 24.30 -18.90 10.10
C PRO A 17 23.53 -19.38 11.33
N ARG A 18 22.24 -19.74 11.16
CA ARG A 18 21.42 -20.33 12.23
C ARG A 18 20.73 -21.61 11.80
N ARG A 19 20.74 -22.56 12.74
CA ARG A 19 20.25 -23.95 12.69
C ARG A 19 18.76 -24.02 12.35
N LYS A 20 18.39 -25.07 11.59
CA LYS A 20 17.01 -25.47 11.28
C LYS A 20 16.21 -25.73 12.56
N MET A 21 15.18 -24.94 12.78
CA MET A 21 14.00 -25.31 13.56
C MET A 21 12.83 -25.09 12.61
N GLY A 22 12.04 -26.14 12.34
CA GLY A 22 10.92 -26.06 11.40
C GLY A 22 9.95 -24.94 11.79
N GLY A 23 9.69 -24.03 10.86
CA GLY A 23 8.80 -22.89 11.06
C GLY A 23 9.11 -21.75 10.09
N ALA A 24 8.07 -21.22 9.44
CA ALA A 24 7.94 -19.98 8.66
C ALA A 24 9.00 -19.60 7.59
N PHE A 25 10.10 -20.37 7.48
CA PHE A 25 11.25 -20.04 6.65
C PHE A 25 11.66 -21.23 5.77
N MET A 26 12.06 -20.92 4.54
CA MET A 26 12.60 -21.86 3.58
C MET A 26 14.08 -22.16 3.85
N ASP A 27 14.57 -23.28 3.34
CA ASP A 27 16.00 -23.66 3.42
C ASP A 27 16.93 -22.72 2.62
N LYS A 28 16.39 -22.09 1.57
CA LYS A 28 17.06 -21.09 0.73
C LYS A 28 16.07 -19.98 0.39
N PRO A 29 16.52 -18.74 0.19
CA PRO A 29 15.60 -17.67 -0.18
C PRO A 29 15.10 -17.89 -1.60
N ASN A 30 13.80 -17.67 -1.82
CA ASN A 30 13.31 -17.43 -3.17
C ASN A 30 13.77 -16.03 -3.62
N THR A 31 14.66 -16.01 -4.61
CA THR A 31 15.26 -14.79 -5.14
C THR A 31 14.64 -14.33 -6.46
N GLU A 32 13.59 -15.01 -6.93
CA GLU A 32 12.78 -14.57 -8.07
C GLU A 32 12.25 -13.16 -7.80
N LYS A 33 12.32 -12.30 -8.83
CA LYS A 33 11.84 -10.92 -8.78
C LYS A 33 10.61 -10.80 -9.65
N HIS A 34 9.52 -10.30 -9.08
CA HIS A 34 8.40 -9.81 -9.87
C HIS A 34 8.59 -8.31 -10.06
N ILE A 35 8.61 -7.86 -11.31
CA ILE A 35 8.84 -6.46 -11.66
C ILE A 35 7.65 -6.00 -12.49
N GLU A 36 7.01 -4.93 -12.05
CA GLU A 36 6.04 -4.18 -12.82
C GLU A 36 6.66 -2.83 -13.19
N VAL A 37 6.54 -2.44 -14.46
CA VAL A 37 6.96 -1.13 -14.94
C VAL A 37 5.77 -0.43 -15.56
N GLY A 38 5.67 0.89 -15.35
CA GLY A 38 4.59 1.67 -15.93
C GLY A 38 4.88 3.16 -15.92
N GLY A 39 3.92 3.92 -16.45
CA GLY A 39 4.04 5.37 -16.53
C GLY A 39 2.75 6.02 -17.01
N GLY A 40 2.66 7.32 -16.75
CA GLY A 40 1.49 8.15 -17.00
C GLY A 40 1.57 9.41 -16.14
N ASN A 41 0.84 10.47 -16.48
CA ASN A 41 0.85 11.74 -15.72
C ASN A 41 2.25 12.33 -15.52
N GLN A 42 3.12 12.19 -16.54
CA GLN A 42 4.53 12.60 -16.50
C GLN A 42 5.36 11.87 -15.43
N LEU A 43 4.82 10.81 -14.83
CA LEU A 43 5.50 9.90 -13.91
C LEU A 43 5.93 8.63 -14.65
N ARG A 44 7.05 8.07 -14.20
CA ARG A 44 7.48 6.71 -14.53
C ARG A 44 7.70 5.97 -13.22
N TYR A 45 7.21 4.75 -13.13
CA TYR A 45 7.32 3.95 -11.92
C TYR A 45 7.82 2.54 -12.23
N VAL A 46 8.42 1.93 -11.20
CA VAL A 46 8.81 0.53 -11.17
C VAL A 46 8.41 -0.01 -9.80
N VAL A 47 7.71 -1.14 -9.78
CA VAL A 47 7.46 -1.92 -8.56
C VAL A 47 8.26 -3.20 -8.66
N GLY A 48 8.99 -3.54 -7.61
CA GLY A 48 9.72 -4.79 -7.50
C GLY A 48 9.33 -5.53 -6.24
N SER A 49 9.05 -6.83 -6.33
CA SER A 49 8.77 -7.67 -5.17
C SER A 49 9.57 -8.98 -5.21
N MET A 50 9.82 -9.54 -4.03
CA MET A 50 10.59 -10.77 -3.84
C MET A 50 10.17 -11.41 -2.52
N GLN A 51 9.87 -12.71 -2.54
CA GLN A 51 9.46 -13.47 -1.36
C GLN A 51 10.58 -13.63 -0.32
N GLY A 52 11.83 -13.86 -0.77
CA GLY A 52 12.96 -14.05 0.12
C GLY A 52 12.84 -15.36 0.91
N TRP A 53 13.08 -15.29 2.22
CA TRP A 53 13.18 -16.49 3.08
C TRP A 53 11.85 -17.03 3.58
N ARG A 54 10.74 -16.30 3.42
CA ARG A 54 9.43 -16.74 3.91
C ARG A 54 8.88 -17.87 3.06
N THR A 55 8.07 -18.75 3.65
CA THR A 55 7.38 -19.81 2.91
C THR A 55 6.32 -19.26 1.97
N GLU A 56 5.67 -18.16 2.35
CA GLU A 56 4.61 -17.49 1.59
C GLU A 56 4.97 -16.03 1.32
N MET A 57 4.51 -15.50 0.17
CA MET A 57 4.57 -14.08 -0.16
C MET A 57 3.22 -13.44 0.16
N GLU A 58 3.19 -12.61 1.20
CA GLU A 58 1.96 -11.96 1.69
C GLU A 58 1.86 -10.48 1.30
N ASP A 59 2.95 -9.88 0.80
CA ASP A 59 2.96 -8.49 0.33
C ASP A 59 2.24 -8.37 -1.03
N THR A 60 1.52 -7.26 -1.23
CA THR A 60 0.89 -6.89 -2.51
C THR A 60 1.00 -5.38 -2.73
N HIS A 61 0.66 -4.87 -3.91
CA HIS A 61 0.81 -3.46 -4.26
C HIS A 61 -0.33 -2.91 -5.13
N ILE A 62 -0.46 -1.59 -5.13
CA ILE A 62 -1.29 -0.81 -6.06
C ILE A 62 -0.35 0.14 -6.80
N ALA A 63 -0.41 0.14 -8.14
CA ALA A 63 0.25 1.14 -8.97
C ALA A 63 -0.70 1.60 -10.09
N ARG A 64 -1.19 2.84 -9.99
CA ARG A 64 -2.14 3.41 -10.94
C ARG A 64 -1.75 4.83 -11.31
N THR A 65 -1.55 5.07 -12.60
CA THR A 65 -1.41 6.40 -13.19
C THR A 65 -2.71 6.75 -13.91
N GLY A 66 -3.40 7.79 -13.45
CA GLY A 66 -4.76 8.15 -13.86
C GLY A 66 -5.82 7.44 -13.01
N LEU A 67 -6.65 8.21 -12.31
CA LEU A 67 -7.70 7.70 -11.42
C LEU A 67 -9.09 7.90 -12.05
N GLY A 68 -9.29 7.34 -13.25
CA GLY A 68 -10.53 7.47 -14.01
C GLY A 68 -10.67 8.80 -14.77
N SER A 69 -11.85 9.02 -15.35
CA SER A 69 -12.17 10.22 -16.15
C SER A 69 -12.11 11.51 -15.34
N ASP A 70 -12.47 11.42 -14.07
CA ASP A 70 -12.64 12.60 -13.20
C ASP A 70 -11.30 13.09 -12.65
N TYR A 71 -10.31 12.20 -12.60
CA TYR A 71 -8.99 12.47 -12.03
C TYR A 71 -7.86 11.95 -12.95
N PRO A 72 -7.80 12.40 -14.22
CA PRO A 72 -6.87 11.85 -15.20
C PRO A 72 -5.42 12.15 -14.81
N ASN A 73 -5.16 13.30 -14.17
CA ASN A 73 -3.82 13.75 -13.78
C ASN A 73 -3.38 13.26 -12.39
N TRP A 74 -4.21 12.49 -11.68
CA TRP A 74 -3.87 11.94 -10.37
C TRP A 74 -3.27 10.54 -10.50
N SER A 75 -2.40 10.18 -9.57
CA SER A 75 -1.80 8.85 -9.51
C SER A 75 -1.86 8.31 -8.09
N PHE A 76 -1.97 7.00 -7.94
CA PHE A 76 -2.09 6.33 -6.66
C PHE A 76 -1.16 5.12 -6.60
N PHE A 77 -0.33 5.10 -5.56
CA PHE A 77 0.62 4.04 -5.31
C PHE A 77 0.53 3.60 -3.84
N ALA A 78 0.50 2.30 -3.59
CA ALA A 78 0.46 1.76 -2.23
C ALA A 78 1.12 0.38 -2.17
N ILE A 79 1.63 0.02 -0.99
CA ILE A 79 2.19 -1.29 -0.70
C ILE A 79 1.47 -1.83 0.53
N CYS A 80 0.96 -3.05 0.45
CA CYS A 80 0.27 -3.71 1.54
C CYS A 80 1.15 -4.87 2.01
N ASP A 81 1.68 -4.74 3.22
CA ASP A 81 2.43 -5.77 3.93
C ASP A 81 1.44 -6.70 4.64
N GLY A 82 1.23 -7.89 4.07
CA GLY A 82 0.34 -8.90 4.65
C GLY A 82 0.96 -9.62 5.84
N HIS A 83 0.11 -10.04 6.79
CA HIS A 83 0.54 -10.84 7.93
C HIS A 83 -0.53 -11.87 8.29
N ALA A 84 -0.09 -13.11 8.56
CA ALA A 84 -0.96 -14.24 8.91
C ALA A 84 -1.97 -14.57 7.79
N GLY A 85 -1.51 -14.48 6.55
CA GLY A 85 -2.28 -14.67 5.32
C GLY A 85 -2.30 -13.42 4.44
N ARG A 86 -2.30 -13.63 3.12
CA ARG A 86 -2.35 -12.55 2.11
C ARG A 86 -3.73 -11.93 1.89
N GLN A 87 -4.79 -12.54 2.42
CA GLN A 87 -6.19 -12.19 2.09
C GLN A 87 -6.53 -10.72 2.37
N VAL A 88 -6.14 -10.18 3.53
CA VAL A 88 -6.42 -8.78 3.88
C VAL A 88 -5.61 -7.81 3.02
N ALA A 89 -4.36 -8.16 2.71
CA ALA A 89 -3.49 -7.35 1.87
C ALA A 89 -4.06 -7.29 0.43
N ASP A 90 -4.42 -8.43 -0.15
CA ASP A 90 -5.06 -8.51 -1.47
C ASP A 90 -6.40 -7.76 -1.51
N TYR A 91 -7.24 -7.94 -0.49
CA TYR A 91 -8.51 -7.21 -0.40
C TYR A 91 -8.30 -5.69 -0.35
N THR A 92 -7.30 -5.25 0.42
CA THR A 92 -6.95 -3.83 0.51
C THR A 92 -6.44 -3.31 -0.84
N ALA A 93 -5.56 -4.05 -1.52
CA ALA A 93 -5.04 -3.68 -2.82
C ALA A 93 -6.16 -3.51 -3.88
N GLN A 94 -7.17 -4.38 -3.83
CA GLN A 94 -8.30 -4.36 -4.76
C GLN A 94 -9.32 -3.24 -4.48
N ASN A 95 -9.50 -2.85 -3.21
CA ASN A 95 -10.64 -2.00 -2.79
C ASN A 95 -10.25 -0.63 -2.23
N LEU A 96 -9.00 -0.38 -1.85
CA LEU A 96 -8.59 0.88 -1.22
C LEU A 96 -8.80 2.08 -2.13
N LEU A 97 -8.37 1.99 -3.38
CA LEU A 97 -8.51 3.09 -4.33
C LEU A 97 -9.98 3.42 -4.60
N SER A 98 -10.82 2.41 -4.86
CA SER A 98 -12.26 2.64 -5.09
C SER A 98 -12.95 3.23 -3.87
N THR A 99 -12.58 2.79 -2.66
CA THR A 99 -13.10 3.35 -1.41
C THR A 99 -12.70 4.82 -1.23
N VAL A 100 -11.44 5.17 -1.51
CA VAL A 100 -10.93 6.56 -1.46
C VAL A 100 -11.70 7.44 -2.44
N LEU A 101 -11.85 7.01 -3.69
CA LEU A 101 -12.55 7.78 -4.72
C LEU A 101 -14.06 7.92 -4.43
N ALA A 102 -14.65 6.97 -3.72
CA ALA A 102 -16.06 7.01 -3.31
C ALA A 102 -16.33 7.94 -2.12
N CYS A 103 -15.31 8.39 -1.37
CA CYS A 103 -15.50 9.35 -0.28
C CYS A 103 -15.92 10.72 -0.82
N SER A 104 -17.03 11.27 -0.34
CA SER A 104 -17.52 12.61 -0.71
C SER A 104 -16.48 13.70 -0.47
N GLU A 105 -15.71 13.59 0.61
CA GLU A 105 -14.66 14.51 1.01
C GLU A 105 -13.47 14.47 0.03
N PHE A 106 -13.31 13.39 -0.73
CA PHE A 106 -12.26 13.31 -1.76
C PHE A 106 -12.55 14.30 -2.88
N ARG A 107 -13.81 14.33 -3.34
CA ARG A 107 -14.28 15.31 -4.31
C ARG A 107 -14.16 16.73 -3.77
N GLU A 108 -14.45 16.93 -2.49
CA GLU A 108 -14.37 18.25 -1.87
C GLU A 108 -12.92 18.76 -1.72
N ALA A 109 -11.98 17.92 -1.32
CA ALA A 109 -10.58 18.33 -1.21
C ALA A 109 -9.95 18.61 -2.59
N THR A 110 -10.41 17.90 -3.63
CA THR A 110 -9.85 18.03 -4.98
C THR A 110 -10.46 19.20 -5.76
N LEU A 111 -11.79 19.34 -5.77
CA LEU A 111 -12.52 20.34 -6.55
C LEU A 111 -13.00 21.55 -5.74
N GLY A 112 -13.01 21.46 -4.42
CA GLY A 112 -13.49 22.53 -3.55
C GLY A 112 -12.59 23.77 -3.59
N ASN A 113 -13.22 24.94 -3.44
CA ASN A 113 -12.52 26.21 -3.25
C ASN A 113 -12.14 26.39 -1.78
N ARG A 114 -11.22 25.52 -1.33
CA ARG A 114 -10.67 25.46 0.03
C ARG A 114 -9.21 25.90 -0.01
N ASN A 115 -8.68 26.39 1.12
CA ASN A 115 -7.25 26.66 1.21
C ASN A 115 -6.43 25.35 1.26
N VAL A 116 -5.11 25.45 1.06
CA VAL A 116 -4.23 24.27 0.97
C VAL A 116 -4.27 23.42 2.24
N THR A 117 -4.30 24.04 3.43
CA THR A 117 -4.34 23.33 4.71
C THR A 117 -5.63 22.54 4.85
N GLU A 118 -6.78 23.16 4.58
CA GLU A 118 -8.08 22.49 4.63
C GLU A 118 -8.18 21.32 3.63
N LYS A 119 -7.59 21.46 2.44
CA LYS A 119 -7.53 20.36 1.47
C LYS A 119 -6.71 19.19 1.99
N ASN A 120 -5.58 19.46 2.64
CA ASN A 120 -4.75 18.42 3.25
C ASN A 120 -5.49 17.72 4.39
N ASP A 121 -6.16 18.47 5.27
CA ASP A 121 -6.95 17.92 6.38
C ASP A 121 -8.09 17.02 5.87
N LEU A 122 -8.78 17.44 4.80
CA LEU A 122 -9.80 16.62 4.15
C LEU A 122 -9.20 15.35 3.52
N MET A 123 -8.03 15.42 2.90
CA MET A 123 -7.34 14.22 2.40
C MET A 123 -6.98 13.25 3.53
N HIS A 124 -6.45 13.74 4.64
CA HIS A 124 -6.20 12.90 5.81
C HIS A 124 -7.48 12.22 6.31
N LEU A 125 -8.60 12.97 6.36
CA LEU A 125 -9.90 12.42 6.73
C LEU A 125 -10.38 11.34 5.75
N VAL A 126 -10.22 11.55 4.44
CA VAL A 126 -10.60 10.57 3.41
C VAL A 126 -9.84 9.26 3.59
N PHE A 127 -8.52 9.33 3.78
CA PHE A 127 -7.73 8.12 4.02
C PHE A 127 -8.19 7.43 5.30
N ALA A 128 -8.34 8.15 6.41
CA ALA A 128 -8.81 7.58 7.67
C ALA A 128 -10.17 6.88 7.51
N LYS A 129 -11.15 7.52 6.85
CA LYS A 129 -12.46 6.93 6.56
C LYS A 129 -12.35 5.69 5.68
N SER A 130 -11.52 5.74 4.64
CA SER A 130 -11.33 4.62 3.70
C SER A 130 -10.75 3.38 4.40
N PHE A 131 -9.74 3.57 5.24
CA PHE A 131 -9.16 2.48 6.03
C PHE A 131 -10.17 1.91 7.04
N LEU A 132 -10.96 2.75 7.70
CA LEU A 132 -12.02 2.29 8.61
C LEU A 132 -13.09 1.48 7.87
N THR A 133 -13.48 1.91 6.66
CA THR A 133 -14.43 1.19 5.83
C THR A 133 -13.88 -0.19 5.42
N ILE A 134 -12.64 -0.26 4.92
CA ILE A 134 -12.01 -1.53 4.59
C ILE A 134 -11.92 -2.45 5.81
N SER A 135 -11.51 -1.92 6.96
CA SER A 135 -11.43 -2.68 8.20
C SER A 135 -12.75 -3.33 8.59
N LYS A 136 -13.88 -2.65 8.37
CA LYS A 136 -15.22 -3.20 8.63
C LYS A 136 -15.57 -4.30 7.65
N CYS A 137 -15.21 -4.16 6.37
CA CYS A 137 -15.52 -5.14 5.33
C CYS A 137 -14.74 -6.46 5.49
N VAL A 138 -13.49 -6.40 5.99
CA VAL A 138 -12.68 -7.62 6.23
C VAL A 138 -13.01 -8.32 7.55
N GLY A 139 -14.02 -7.85 8.29
CA GLY A 139 -14.46 -8.48 9.54
C GLY A 139 -13.51 -8.27 10.73
N PHE A 140 -12.58 -7.31 10.65
CA PHE A 140 -11.72 -6.96 11.79
C PHE A 140 -12.53 -6.15 12.83
N PRO A 141 -12.53 -6.54 14.12
CA PRO A 141 -13.12 -5.72 15.16
C PRO A 141 -12.43 -4.35 15.21
N VAL A 142 -13.21 -3.27 15.14
CA VAL A 142 -12.74 -1.86 15.15
C VAL A 142 -11.78 -1.56 16.30
N TRP A 143 -11.87 -2.30 17.42
CA TRP A 143 -11.00 -2.17 18.59
C TRP A 143 -9.57 -2.70 18.41
N LEU A 144 -9.30 -3.56 17.43
CA LEU A 144 -7.95 -4.05 17.14
C LEU A 144 -7.17 -3.07 16.24
N ALA A 145 -7.86 -2.37 15.33
CA ALA A 145 -7.25 -1.37 14.46
C ALA A 145 -6.69 -0.18 15.26
N ALA A 146 -7.35 0.22 16.36
CA ALA A 146 -6.90 1.31 17.23
C ALA A 146 -5.64 0.97 18.04
N LYS A 147 -5.37 -0.31 18.34
CA LYS A 147 -4.20 -0.74 19.13
C LYS A 147 -2.99 -1.12 18.28
N ASN A 148 -3.18 -1.49 17.01
CA ASN A 148 -2.11 -1.89 16.10
C ASN A 148 -1.77 -0.84 15.01
N ALA A 149 -2.37 0.37 15.08
CA ALA A 149 -1.93 1.52 14.29
C ALA A 149 -0.46 1.93 14.54
N VAL A 150 0.19 1.35 15.55
CA VAL A 150 1.64 1.47 15.83
C VAL A 150 2.54 0.71 14.84
N GLY A 151 2.00 -0.16 13.98
CA GLY A 151 2.79 -0.94 13.02
C GLY A 151 2.74 -0.47 11.56
N LEU A 152 1.82 0.43 11.21
CA LEU A 152 1.66 0.92 9.85
C LEU A 152 2.41 2.24 9.66
N ARG A 153 3.69 2.15 9.30
CA ARG A 153 4.51 3.29 8.89
C ARG A 153 4.14 3.66 7.46
N TRP A 154 3.14 4.52 7.29
CA TRP A 154 2.76 5.04 5.97
C TRP A 154 3.61 6.25 5.63
N PHE A 155 4.48 6.12 4.62
CA PHE A 155 5.06 7.27 3.93
C PHE A 155 4.04 7.74 2.89
N LEU A 156 3.36 8.86 3.15
CA LEU A 156 2.82 9.68 2.06
C LEU A 156 4.02 10.36 1.38
N PHE A 157 4.16 10.21 0.06
CA PHE A 157 5.07 11.01 -0.76
C PHE A 157 4.26 12.01 -1.59
#